data_AF-A0AB33K4I9-F1
#
_entry.id   AF-A0AB33K4I9-F1
#
_cell.length_a   1.000
_cell.length_b   1.000
_cell.length_c   1.000
_cell.angle_alpha   90.00
_cell.angle_beta   90.00
_cell.angle_gamma   90.00
#
_symmetry.space_group_name_H-M   'P 1'
#
loop_
_entity.id
_entity.type
_entity.pdbx_description
1 polymer ?
#
loop_
_entity_poly.entity_id
_entity_poly.type
_entity_poly.pdbx_seq_one_letter_code
_entity_poly.pdbx_strand_id
1 'polypeptide(L)'
;MVGGSARVRPPRDLTDDPEAWPRLASADTGAEAVREISRRLAEALTGRGLSLRQAAAGSGVNRQAIADLLAGRSWPDVATVARLGAFTGAALWPDGAVVERSAGH
;
A
#
# COMPACT_ATOMS: atom_id res chain seq x y z
N MET A 1 -17.38 12.15 8.28
CA MET A 1 -16.51 10.96 8.37
C MET A 1 -16.93 10.04 7.23
N VAL A 2 -16.15 9.98 6.14
CA VAL A 2 -16.47 9.14 4.97
C VAL A 2 -15.45 8.00 4.88
N GLY A 3 -15.96 6.75 4.93
CA GLY A 3 -15.17 5.52 4.87
C GLY A 3 -15.65 4.52 5.92
N GLY A 4 -16.25 3.41 5.47
CA GLY A 4 -16.89 2.39 6.31
C GLY A 4 -15.95 1.74 7.34
N SER A 5 -16.56 1.02 8.28
CA SER A 5 -15.99 0.41 9.49
C SER A 5 -14.73 -0.46 9.30
N ALA A 6 -14.34 -0.77 8.07
CA ALA A 6 -13.14 -1.52 7.72
C ALA A 6 -11.82 -0.78 8.01
N ARG A 7 -11.82 0.56 8.13
CA ARG A 7 -10.59 1.32 8.46
C ARG A 7 -10.21 1.30 9.94
N VAL A 8 -11.00 0.65 10.78
CA VAL A 8 -10.66 0.47 12.20
C VAL A 8 -9.45 -0.44 12.37
N ARG A 9 -9.27 -1.40 11.44
CA ARG A 9 -8.12 -2.31 11.42
C ARG A 9 -7.09 -1.85 10.37
N PRO A 10 -5.79 -1.92 10.70
CA PRO A 10 -4.71 -1.78 9.72
C PRO A 10 -4.82 -2.81 8.58
N PRO A 11 -4.39 -2.47 7.35
CA PRO A 11 -4.37 -3.40 6.21
C PRO A 11 -3.69 -4.73 6.50
N ARG A 12 -2.54 -4.72 7.19
CA ARG A 12 -1.81 -5.95 7.53
C ARG A 12 -2.62 -6.91 8.40
N ASP A 13 -3.48 -6.37 9.25
CA ASP A 13 -4.31 -7.16 10.17
C ASP A 13 -5.46 -7.85 9.42
N LEU A 14 -5.66 -7.56 8.13
CA LEU A 14 -6.63 -8.21 7.25
C LEU A 14 -6.01 -9.33 6.39
N THR A 15 -4.74 -9.68 6.65
CA THR A 15 -4.06 -10.85 6.09
C THR A 15 -4.05 -12.02 7.08
N ASP A 16 -3.78 -13.24 6.58
CA ASP A 16 -3.69 -14.44 7.42
C ASP A 16 -2.52 -14.39 8.43
N ASP A 17 -1.44 -13.69 8.09
CA ASP A 17 -0.28 -13.46 8.97
C ASP A 17 0.20 -11.99 8.85
N PRO A 18 -0.15 -11.12 9.82
CA PRO A 18 0.25 -9.72 9.85
C PRO A 18 1.76 -9.49 9.87
N GLU A 19 2.54 -10.42 10.42
CA GLU A 19 4.02 -10.31 10.50
C GLU A 19 4.69 -10.70 9.18
N ALA A 20 3.97 -11.40 8.29
CA ALA A 20 4.44 -11.71 6.95
C ALA A 20 4.26 -10.56 5.96
N TRP A 21 3.61 -9.46 6.35
CA TRP A 21 3.38 -8.30 5.48
C TRP A 21 4.67 -7.78 4.80
N PRO A 22 4.64 -7.36 3.52
CA PRO A 22 3.55 -7.44 2.53
C PRO A 22 3.59 -8.75 1.69
N ARG A 23 4.19 -9.83 2.18
CA ARG A 23 4.43 -11.04 1.36
C ARG A 23 3.15 -11.81 1.05
N LEU A 24 2.27 -11.99 2.03
CA LEU A 24 1.01 -12.73 1.86
C LEU A 24 -0.09 -11.83 1.32
N ALA A 25 -0.92 -12.42 0.44
CA ALA A 25 -2.11 -11.76 -0.09
C ALA A 25 -3.20 -11.59 0.98
N SER A 26 -4.11 -10.66 0.74
CA SER A 26 -5.30 -10.41 1.54
C SER A 26 -6.56 -10.79 0.77
N ALA A 27 -7.52 -11.42 1.44
CA ALA A 27 -8.85 -11.64 0.88
C ALA A 27 -9.70 -10.35 0.81
N ASP A 28 -9.39 -9.36 1.65
CA ASP A 28 -9.99 -8.03 1.56
C ASP A 28 -9.39 -7.24 0.39
N THR A 29 -10.24 -6.82 -0.55
CA THR A 29 -9.85 -6.09 -1.77
C THR A 29 -9.08 -4.80 -1.47
N GLY A 30 -9.46 -4.09 -0.41
CA GLY A 30 -8.80 -2.85 -0.02
C GLY A 30 -7.40 -3.11 0.54
N ALA A 31 -7.26 -4.06 1.46
CA ALA A 31 -5.98 -4.43 2.02
C ALA A 31 -5.05 -5.06 0.97
N GLU A 32 -5.58 -5.82 0.00
CA GLU A 32 -4.78 -6.33 -1.12
C GLU A 32 -4.24 -5.20 -2.01
N ALA A 33 -5.07 -4.17 -2.27
CA ALA A 33 -4.59 -3.01 -2.99
C ALA A 33 -3.48 -2.27 -2.22
N VAL A 34 -3.62 -2.11 -0.90
CA VAL A 34 -2.58 -1.50 -0.07
C VAL A 34 -1.32 -2.36 -0.03
N ARG A 35 -1.45 -3.69 0.07
CA ARG A 35 -0.34 -4.63 0.04
C ARG A 35 0.47 -4.47 -1.24
N GLU A 36 -0.20 -4.46 -2.39
CA GLU A 36 0.47 -4.33 -3.68
C GLU A 36 1.13 -2.95 -3.84
N ILE A 37 0.49 -1.87 -3.39
CA ILE A 37 1.10 -0.54 -3.31
C ILE A 37 2.38 -0.58 -2.45
N SER A 38 2.32 -1.20 -1.27
CA SER A 38 3.47 -1.30 -0.35
C SER A 38 4.60 -2.14 -0.94
N ARG A 39 4.29 -3.25 -1.61
CA ARG A 39 5.27 -4.10 -2.30
C ARG A 39 5.97 -3.34 -3.43
N ARG A 40 5.20 -2.73 -4.35
CA ARG A 40 5.74 -1.94 -5.47
C ARG A 40 6.57 -0.76 -4.99
N LEU A 41 6.14 -0.09 -3.92
CA LEU A 41 6.91 1.01 -3.32
C LEU A 41 8.23 0.52 -2.71
N ALA A 42 8.22 -0.58 -1.95
CA ALA A 42 9.43 -1.15 -1.37
C ALA A 42 10.46 -1.54 -2.45
N GLU A 43 9.98 -2.14 -3.54
CA GLU A 43 10.79 -2.49 -4.71
C GLU A 43 11.36 -1.24 -5.40
N ALA A 44 10.55 -0.22 -5.62
CA ALA A 44 10.98 1.03 -6.25
C ALA A 44 12.02 1.78 -5.41
N LEU A 45 11.86 1.81 -4.08
CA LEU A 45 12.83 2.43 -3.18
C LEU A 45 14.15 1.66 -3.16
N THR A 46 14.08 0.33 -3.05
CA THR A 46 15.27 -0.53 -3.01
C THR A 46 16.03 -0.50 -4.33
N GLY A 47 15.34 -0.65 -5.46
CA GLY A 47 15.94 -0.64 -6.80
C GLY A 47 16.60 0.70 -7.17
N ARG A 48 16.23 1.79 -6.49
CA ARG A 48 16.80 3.13 -6.67
C ARG A 48 17.75 3.55 -5.54
N GLY A 49 17.96 2.72 -4.52
CA GLY A 49 18.76 3.07 -3.34
C GLY A 49 18.22 4.28 -2.55
N LEU A 50 16.89 4.49 -2.58
CA LEU A 50 16.25 5.63 -1.92
C LEU A 50 15.92 5.32 -0.47
N SER A 51 16.43 6.14 0.45
CA SER A 51 16.00 6.14 1.84
C SER A 51 14.59 6.73 2.00
N LEU A 52 13.91 6.40 3.11
CA LEU A 52 12.63 7.02 3.47
C LEU A 52 12.72 8.54 3.60
N ARG A 53 13.88 9.07 4.01
CA ARG A 53 14.12 10.51 4.10
C ARG A 53 14.14 11.16 2.71
N GLN A 54 14.84 10.55 1.76
CA GLN A 54 14.85 11.03 0.36
C GLN A 54 13.46 10.91 -0.27
N ALA A 55 12.75 9.82 -0.01
CA ALA A 55 11.39 9.63 -0.48
C ALA A 55 10.44 10.70 0.05
N ALA A 56 10.51 11.02 1.35
CA ALA A 56 9.71 12.07 1.94
C ALA A 56 10.02 13.45 1.35
N ALA A 57 11.30 13.79 1.22
CA ALA A 57 11.72 15.08 0.66
C ALA A 57 11.30 15.25 -0.81
N GLY A 58 11.43 14.19 -1.62
CA GLY A 58 11.13 14.25 -3.05
C GLY A 58 9.65 14.11 -3.42
N SER A 59 8.86 13.40 -2.61
CA SER A 59 7.41 13.24 -2.84
C SER A 59 6.55 14.27 -2.11
N GLY A 60 7.10 14.96 -1.09
CA GLY A 60 6.31 15.79 -0.17
C GLY A 60 5.38 14.99 0.74
N VAL A 61 5.52 13.66 0.81
CA VAL A 61 4.78 12.79 1.74
C VAL A 61 5.56 12.68 3.04
N ASN A 62 4.85 12.70 4.18
CA ASN A 62 5.47 12.56 5.49
C ASN A 62 6.24 11.22 5.60
N ARG A 63 7.49 11.26 6.08
CA ARG A 63 8.34 10.06 6.25
C ARG A 63 7.66 8.96 7.07
N GLN A 64 6.93 9.31 8.12
CA GLN A 64 6.21 8.36 8.96
C GLN A 64 5.05 7.72 8.20
N ALA A 65 4.31 8.50 7.40
CA ALA A 65 3.25 7.94 6.55
C ALA A 65 3.79 6.93 5.53
N ILE A 66 4.98 7.18 4.95
CA ILE A 66 5.66 6.22 4.07
C ILE A 66 6.04 4.95 4.85
N ALA A 67 6.60 5.11 6.06
CA ALA A 67 6.98 3.97 6.90
C ALA A 67 5.77 3.13 7.33
N ASP A 68 4.64 3.77 7.67
CA ASP A 68 3.41 3.11 8.07
C ASP A 68 2.72 2.41 6.90
N LEU A 69 2.75 3.01 5.70
CA LEU A 69 2.29 2.38 4.47
C LEU A 69 3.10 1.10 4.18
N LEU A 70 4.44 1.20 4.17
CA LEU A 70 5.31 0.06 3.92
C LEU A 70 5.08 -1.08 4.93
N ALA A 71 4.80 -0.73 6.19
CA ALA A 71 4.51 -1.69 7.25
C ALA A 71 3.03 -2.13 7.32
N GLY A 72 2.15 -1.64 6.43
CA GLY A 72 0.73 -2.00 6.41
C GLY A 72 -0.04 -1.52 7.64
N ARG A 73 0.44 -0.48 8.33
CA ARG A 73 -0.16 0.12 9.53
C ARG A 73 -1.18 1.21 9.22
N SER A 74 -1.22 1.72 7.99
CA SER A 74 -2.11 2.81 7.59
C SER A 74 -2.74 2.58 6.22
N TRP A 75 -3.91 3.19 6.05
CA TRP A 75 -4.60 3.28 4.76
C TRP A 75 -4.11 4.53 4.03
N PRO A 76 -3.35 4.41 2.92
CA PRO A 76 -2.92 5.57 2.17
C PRO A 76 -4.12 6.22 1.47
N ASP A 77 -4.09 7.54 1.32
CA ASP A 77 -5.01 8.23 0.43
C ASP A 77 -4.49 8.25 -1.02
N VAL A 78 -5.36 8.62 -1.95
CA VAL A 78 -5.04 8.67 -3.39
C VAL A 78 -3.92 9.68 -3.67
N ALA A 79 -3.88 10.80 -2.95
CA ALA A 79 -2.86 11.83 -3.13
C ALA A 79 -1.46 11.32 -2.73
N THR A 80 -1.38 10.54 -1.66
CA THR A 80 -0.15 9.90 -1.17
C THR A 80 0.39 8.92 -2.21
N VAL A 81 -0.46 8.04 -2.73
CA VAL A 81 -0.06 7.07 -3.77
C VAL A 81 0.40 7.79 -5.03
N ALA A 82 -0.33 8.81 -5.49
CA ALA A 82 0.02 9.58 -6.67
C ALA A 82 1.37 10.31 -6.53
N ARG A 83 1.62 10.97 -5.39
CA ARG A 83 2.89 11.68 -5.12
C ARG A 83 4.08 10.72 -5.05
N LEU A 84 3.92 9.59 -4.38
CA LEU A 84 4.96 8.57 -4.29
C LEU A 84 5.25 7.95 -5.66
N GLY A 85 4.21 7.63 -6.44
CA GLY A 85 4.36 7.11 -7.80
C GLY A 85 5.06 8.11 -8.73
N ALA A 86 4.68 9.38 -8.68
CA ALA A 86 5.31 10.45 -9.46
C ALA A 86 6.80 10.61 -9.11
N PHE A 87 7.15 10.63 -7.82
CA PHE A 87 8.54 10.75 -7.38
C PHE A 87 9.38 9.50 -7.72
N THR A 88 8.82 8.31 -7.50
CA THR A 88 9.51 7.03 -7.73
C THR A 88 9.45 6.57 -9.19
N GLY A 89 8.70 7.24 -10.06
CA GLY A 89 8.43 6.80 -11.43
C GLY A 89 7.77 5.42 -11.53
N ALA A 90 7.25 4.87 -10.43
CA ALA A 90 6.68 3.54 -10.36
C ALA A 90 5.15 3.60 -10.51
N ALA A 91 4.58 2.65 -11.26
CA ALA A 91 3.14 2.43 -11.31
C ALA A 91 2.66 1.76 -10.02
N LEU A 92 2.40 2.55 -8.97
CA LEU A 92 2.04 2.01 -7.66
C LEU A 92 0.60 1.47 -7.57
N TRP A 93 -0.31 1.98 -8.40
CA TRP A 93 -1.69 1.52 -8.38
C TRP A 93 -1.80 0.08 -8.92
N PRO A 94 -2.53 -0.83 -8.26
CA PRO A 94 -2.65 -2.21 -8.72
C PRO A 94 -3.37 -2.32 -10.06
N ASP A 95 -2.80 -3.10 -10.98
CA ASP A 95 -3.38 -3.39 -12.30
C ASP A 95 -4.41 -4.51 -12.17
N GLY A 96 -5.61 -4.14 -11.71
CA GLY A 96 -6.74 -5.07 -11.61
C GLY A 96 -6.82 -5.79 -10.27
N ALA A 97 -7.42 -5.13 -9.29
CA ALA A 97 -8.17 -5.83 -8.25
C ALA A 97 -9.43 -6.46 -8.90
N VAL A 98 -9.23 -7.44 -9.78
CA VAL A 98 -10.32 -8.25 -10.32
C VAL A 98 -10.71 -9.18 -9.19
N VAL A 99 -11.74 -8.77 -8.46
CA VAL A 99 -12.49 -9.70 -7.62
C VAL A 99 -13.02 -10.75 -8.59
N GLU A 100 -12.42 -11.95 -8.61
CA GLU A 100 -13.09 -13.12 -9.15
C GLU A 100 -14.37 -13.29 -8.32
N ARG A 101 -15.46 -12.74 -8.83
CA ARG A 101 -16.78 -13.06 -8.32
C ARG A 101 -16.98 -14.52 -8.69
N SER A 102 -16.78 -15.42 -7.73
CA SER A 102 -17.24 -16.80 -7.84
C SER A 102 -18.70 -16.75 -8.24
N ALA A 103 -18.97 -17.04 -9.51
CA ALA A 103 -20.31 -17.20 -10.02
C ALA A 103 -20.87 -18.46 -9.34
N GLY A 104 -21.62 -18.26 -8.27
CA GLY A 104 -22.40 -19.32 -7.65
C GLY A 104 -23.42 -19.85 -8.66
N HIS A 105 -23.39 -21.16 -8.89
CA HIS A 105 -24.44 -21.95 -9.51
C HIS A 105 -25.52 -22.27 -8.48
#